data_AF-A0A954WM25-F1
#
_entry.id   AF-A0A954WM25-F1
#
_cell.length_a   1.000
_cell.length_b   1.000
_cell.length_c   1.000
_cell.angle_alpha   90.00
_cell.angle_beta   90.00
_cell.angle_gamma   90.00
#
_symmetry.space_group_name_H-M   'P 1'
#
loop_
_entity.id
_entity.type
_entity.pdbx_description
1 polymer ?
#
loop_
_entity_poly.entity_id
_entity_poly.type
_entity_poly.pdbx_seq_one_letter_code
_entity_poly.pdbx_strand_id
1 'polypeptide(L)' 'WGSSFICDPNGNLLAEASDSQPETIMAECNLDQIDVVRTHWPFLRDRRIDAYEEILKRYVD' A
#
# COMPACT_ATOMS: atom_id res chain seq x y z
N TRP A 1 3.91 -16.94 -12.24
CA TRP A 1 2.87 -15.92 -12.04
C TRP A 1 2.18 -16.03 -10.67
N GLY A 2 2.75 -16.77 -9.71
CA GLY A 2 2.44 -16.65 -8.28
C GLY A 2 2.84 -15.28 -7.76
N SER A 3 3.96 -15.17 -7.06
CA SER A 3 4.48 -13.86 -6.59
C SER A 3 3.50 -13.10 -5.71
N SER A 4 2.63 -13.82 -4.99
CA SER A 4 1.85 -13.21 -3.91
C SER A 4 2.82 -12.60 -2.92
N PHE A 5 2.52 -11.42 -2.41
CA PHE A 5 3.43 -10.72 -1.51
C PHE A 5 2.70 -10.02 -0.39
N ILE A 6 3.45 -9.68 0.66
CA ILE A 6 3.01 -8.89 1.80
C ILE A 6 3.97 -7.71 1.90
N CYS A 7 3.45 -6.49 2.03
CA CYS A 7 4.26 -5.29 2.26
C CYS A 7 3.83 -4.53 3.51
N ASP A 8 4.75 -3.73 4.06
CA ASP A 8 4.49 -2.81 5.15
C ASP A 8 3.92 -1.46 4.65
N PRO A 9 3.46 -0.56 5.54
CA PRO A 9 2.94 0.75 5.14
C PRO A 9 3.95 1.69 4.48
N ASN A 10 5.25 1.41 4.57
CA ASN A 10 6.31 2.16 3.87
C ASN A 10 6.57 1.59 2.46
N GLY A 11 5.91 0.48 2.10
CA GLY A 11 6.10 -0.21 0.83
C GLY A 11 7.25 -1.21 0.83
N ASN A 12 7.85 -1.54 1.99
CA ASN A 12 8.86 -2.58 2.07
C ASN A 12 8.22 -3.96 1.90
N LEU A 13 8.89 -4.85 1.18
CA LEU A 13 8.48 -6.24 0.99
C LEU A 13 8.78 -7.06 2.25
N LEU A 14 7.75 -7.62 2.89
CA LEU A 14 7.88 -8.46 4.09
C LEU A 14 7.99 -9.94 3.75
N ALA A 15 7.29 -10.38 2.70
CA ALA A 15 7.36 -11.74 2.17
C ALA A 15 6.90 -11.73 0.70
N GLU A 16 7.45 -12.62 -0.11
CA GLU A 16 7.05 -12.86 -1.50
C GLU A 16 7.10 -14.36 -1.76
N ALA A 17 6.04 -14.88 -2.38
CA ALA A 17 5.90 -16.28 -2.75
C ALA A 17 6.59 -16.56 -4.09
N SER A 18 6.93 -17.83 -4.31
CA SER A 18 7.47 -18.33 -5.56
C SER A 18 6.59 -17.94 -6.75
N ASP A 19 7.25 -17.67 -7.87
CA ASP A 19 6.61 -17.43 -9.15
C ASP A 19 6.19 -18.73 -9.86
N SER A 20 6.74 -19.87 -9.43
CA SER A 20 6.75 -21.13 -10.17
C SER A 20 6.34 -22.35 -9.34
N GLN A 21 6.31 -22.26 -8.01
CA GLN A 21 5.97 -23.36 -7.11
C GLN A 21 4.80 -23.00 -6.16
N PRO A 22 3.99 -23.99 -5.73
CA PRO A 22 3.03 -23.78 -4.65
C PRO A 22 3.75 -23.42 -3.35
N GLU A 23 3.42 -22.29 -2.75
CA GLU A 23 4.06 -21.80 -1.54
C GLU A 23 3.05 -21.10 -0.63
N THR A 24 3.23 -21.25 0.69
CA THR A 24 2.50 -20.49 1.70
C THR A 24 3.49 -19.54 2.37
N ILE A 25 3.24 -18.24 2.24
CA ILE A 25 4.02 -17.19 2.91
C ILE A 25 3.26 -16.64 4.10
N MET A 26 4.00 -16.22 5.13
CA MET A 26 3.46 -15.59 6.33
C MET A 26 4.36 -14.43 6.73
N ALA A 27 3.78 -13.36 7.25
CA ALA A 27 4.50 -12.24 7.84
C ALA A 27 3.77 -11.75 9.09
N GLU A 28 4.52 -11.22 10.05
CA GLU A 28 3.94 -10.57 11.23
C GLU A 28 3.38 -9.19 10.84
N CYS A 29 2.13 -8.93 11.22
CA CYS A 29 1.48 -7.66 10.93
C CYS A 29 1.43 -6.81 12.21
N ASN A 30 2.38 -5.88 12.33
CA ASN A 30 2.36 -4.90 13.42
C ASN A 30 1.56 -3.65 13.01
N LEU A 31 0.36 -3.51 13.56
CA LEU A 31 -0.54 -2.41 13.26
C LEU A 31 -0.08 -1.06 13.83
N ASP A 32 0.73 -1.06 14.89
CA ASP A 32 1.23 0.18 15.51
C ASP A 32 2.13 0.98 14.57
N GLN A 33 2.71 0.32 13.56
CA GLN A 33 3.50 0.99 12.52
C GLN A 33 2.67 1.95 11.67
N ILE A 34 1.35 1.75 11.56
CA ILE A 34 0.48 2.62 10.77
C ILE A 34 0.50 4.05 11.32
N ASP A 35 0.44 4.20 12.65
CA ASP A 35 0.44 5.51 13.30
C ASP A 35 1.80 6.20 13.17
N VAL A 36 2.89 5.44 13.29
CA VAL A 36 4.25 5.93 13.04
C VAL A 36 4.37 6.48 11.62
N VAL A 37 3.99 5.69 10.61
CA VAL A 37 4.13 6.09 9.20
C VAL A 37 3.26 7.28 8.86
N ARG A 38 2.00 7.31 9.32
CA ARG A 38 1.09 8.45 9.08
C ARG A 38 1.53 9.74 9.78
N THR A 39 2.25 9.64 10.89
CA THR A 39 2.81 10.81 11.59
C THR A 39 4.00 11.38 10.83
N HIS A 40 4.91 10.52 10.34
CA HIS A 40 6.09 10.96 9.58
C HIS A 40 5.75 11.42 8.16
N TRP A 41 4.81 10.73 7.51
CA TRP A 41 4.32 11.03 6.17
C TRP A 41 2.82 11.32 6.22
N PRO A 42 2.42 12.57 6.55
CA PRO A 42 1.03 12.93 6.81
C PRO A 42 0.22 13.13 5.53
N PHE A 43 0.32 12.17 4.59
CA PHE A 43 -0.39 12.25 3.30
C PHE A 43 -1.88 12.49 3.49
N LEU A 44 -2.51 11.81 4.44
CA LEU A 44 -3.96 11.96 4.70
C LEU A 44 -4.36 13.39 5.10
N ARG A 45 -3.48 14.12 5.81
CA ARG A 45 -3.70 15.52 6.20
C ARG A 45 -3.58 16.47 5.01
N ASP A 46 -2.59 16.23 4.15
CA ASP A 46 -2.20 17.17 3.10
C ASP A 46 -2.88 16.90 1.74
N ARG A 47 -3.79 15.91 1.67
CA ARG A 47 -4.58 15.64 0.46
C ARG A 47 -5.40 16.86 0.03
N ARG A 48 -5.26 17.29 -1.22
CA ARG A 48 -6.08 18.30 -1.90
C ARG A 48 -7.41 17.72 -2.37
N ILE A 49 -8.25 17.33 -1.43
CA ILE A 49 -9.53 16.67 -1.71
C ILE A 49 -10.48 17.54 -2.55
N ASP A 50 -10.32 18.86 -2.48
CA ASP A 50 -11.06 19.85 -3.28
C ASP A 50 -10.77 19.73 -4.79
N ALA A 51 -9.63 19.16 -5.17
CA ALA A 51 -9.24 18.97 -6.57
C ALA A 51 -9.57 17.56 -7.11
N TYR A 52 -10.21 16.68 -6.33
CA TYR A 52 -10.34 15.26 -6.70
C TYR A 52 -11.51 14.97 -7.63
N GLU A 53 -12.46 15.91 -7.79
CA GLU A 53 -13.66 15.72 -8.63
C GLU A 53 -13.31 15.34 -10.08
N GLU A 54 -12.27 15.93 -10.66
CA GLU A 54 -11.87 15.65 -12.04
C GLU A 54 -11.27 14.25 -12.21
N ILE A 55 -10.67 13.67 -11.17
CA ILE A 55 -10.09 12.31 -11.20
C ILE A 55 -11.19 11.24 -11.40
N LEU A 56 -12.41 11.56 -10.99
CA LEU A 56 -13.57 10.67 -11.16
C LEU A 56 -14.11 10.66 -12.60
N LYS A 57 -13.70 11.62 -13.43
CA LYS A 57 -14.14 11.71 -14.82
C LYS A 57 -13.27 10.82 -15.71
N ARG A 58 -13.91 10.20 -16.70
CA ARG A 58 -13.22 9.38 -17.71
C ARG A 58 -12.26 10.20 -18.59
N TYR A 59 -12.61 11.47 -18.82
CA TYR A 59 -11.85 12.42 -19.63
C TYR A 59 -12.26 13.85 -19.24
N VAL A 60 -11.33 14.80 -19.32
CA VAL A 60 -11.53 16.24 -19.08
C VAL A 60 -11.05 16.98 -20.32
N ASP A 61 -11.94 17.76 -20.94
CA ASP A 61 -11.69 18.54 -22.17
C ASP A 61 -11.19 19.96 -21.83
#